data_AF-A0AAE0DWN8-F1
#
_entry.id   AF-A0AAE0DWN8-F1
#
_cell.length_a   1.000
_cell.length_b   1.000
_cell.length_c   1.000
_cell.angle_alpha   90.00
_cell.angle_beta   90.00
_cell.angle_gamma   90.00
#
_symmetry.space_group_name_H-M   'P 1'
#
loop_
_entity.id
_entity.type
_entity.pdbx_description
1 polymer ?
#
loop_
_entity_poly.entity_id
_entity_poly.type
_entity_poly.pdbx_seq_one_letter_code
_entity_poly.pdbx_strand_id
1 'polypeptide(L)'
;MAMLGSHMFTNIGRHLLPLVEDKNLIPSLVSLIEQGSEVLRGKALLFVAFLCKNGKRWMLHFLCNARLISTVDRLAKEKDSFVQQCLDAYVHVVVSIIPGLLDTITGDIQQMMGGRRHGQFSALTNRTAPKTNVHLFPVILHLLGSSSFKNRVVNPPVLRQLANLIRVVETPFQGRDDFQITLLRILESVAEESPIILGCPDIFVLEILPSLTVLYKGNKDGDARFLCLKILFDVMVIFLDEPVEDEQRTKELKSISNSHFLPLYPTLIEDEDPIPMYAQKLLVMLIEVDYIKISNILDLKTVSQCFEFLLGDLSTANVNSVKLCLALASAREMESKLLSQIKVVRRIGNLLEYAYAKDMEDFLEPTLGLCRAFLLTLSRQ
;
A
#
# COMPACT_ATOMS: atom_id res chain seq x y z
N MET A 1 34.27 39.62 1.65
CA MET A 1 33.38 39.11 2.72
C MET A 1 32.95 37.70 2.35
N ALA A 2 33.82 36.75 2.64
CA ALA A 2 33.72 35.36 2.21
C ALA A 2 34.06 34.46 3.41
N MET A 3 33.44 33.27 3.46
CA MET A 3 33.90 32.10 4.21
C MET A 3 33.87 32.17 5.76
N LEU A 4 32.72 32.47 6.36
CA LEU A 4 32.47 32.21 7.80
C LEU A 4 31.14 31.46 7.94
N GLY A 5 31.16 30.14 7.78
CA GLY A 5 29.96 29.33 8.01
C GLY A 5 30.11 27.82 7.81
N SER A 6 31.09 27.36 7.03
CA SER A 6 31.22 25.93 6.69
C SER A 6 32.02 25.09 7.69
N HIS A 7 32.81 25.71 8.59
CA HIS A 7 33.70 24.98 9.52
C HIS A 7 33.09 24.64 10.89
N MET A 8 31.92 25.19 11.26
CA MET A 8 31.33 24.93 12.59
C MET A 8 30.55 23.61 12.71
N PHE A 9 30.17 22.99 11.59
CA PHE A 9 29.29 21.81 11.60
C PHE A 9 30.00 20.46 11.43
N THR A 10 31.31 20.43 11.14
CA THR A 10 32.04 19.18 10.86
C THR A 10 32.35 18.33 12.10
N ASN A 11 32.10 18.84 13.32
CA ASN A 11 32.42 18.16 14.59
C ASN A 11 31.23 17.88 15.52
N ILE A 12 29.98 18.14 15.09
CA ILE A 12 28.81 18.00 15.97
C ILE A 12 28.67 16.59 16.56
N GLY A 13 29.09 15.56 15.81
CA GLY A 13 29.07 14.16 16.26
C GLY A 13 29.86 13.93 17.56
N ARG A 14 30.94 14.67 17.81
CA ARG A 14 31.71 14.57 19.07
C ARG A 14 30.93 15.10 20.28
N HIS A 15 30.13 16.14 20.08
CA HIS A 15 29.26 16.71 21.12
C HIS A 15 28.01 15.87 21.35
N LEU A 16 27.61 15.03 20.39
CA LEU A 16 26.51 14.08 20.55
C LEU A 16 26.91 12.81 21.30
N LEU A 17 28.21 12.46 21.34
CA LEU A 17 28.68 11.24 22.02
C LEU A 17 28.34 11.19 23.51
N PRO A 18 28.51 12.26 24.31
CA PRO A 18 28.10 12.23 25.72
C PRO A 18 26.59 12.06 25.90
N LEU A 19 25.79 12.65 25.00
CA LEU A 19 24.33 12.51 25.02
C LEU A 19 23.90 11.07 24.75
N VAL A 20 24.71 10.30 24.02
CA VAL A 20 24.44 8.89 23.75
C VAL A 20 24.39 8.05 25.02
N GLU A 21 25.25 8.37 25.98
CA GLU A 21 25.45 7.59 27.20
C GLU A 21 24.42 7.96 28.29
N ASP A 22 23.76 9.12 28.15
CA ASP A 22 22.72 9.56 29.08
C ASP A 22 21.40 8.82 28.83
N LYS A 23 21.15 7.81 29.66
CA LYS A 23 19.92 7.01 29.66
C LYS A 23 18.66 7.83 29.98
N ASN A 24 18.80 8.96 30.66
CA ASN A 24 17.68 9.80 31.07
C ASN A 24 17.31 10.84 30.00
N LEU A 25 18.13 11.02 28.97
CA LEU A 25 17.89 12.04 27.95
C LEU A 25 16.53 11.86 27.25
N ILE A 26 16.27 10.66 26.72
CA ILE A 26 15.02 10.35 26.01
C ILE A 26 13.80 10.54 26.91
N PRO A 27 13.68 9.88 28.08
CA PRO A 27 12.50 10.03 28.94
C PRO A 27 12.33 11.46 29.46
N SER A 28 13.42 12.19 29.72
CA SER A 28 13.35 13.59 30.16
C SER A 28 12.81 14.50 29.06
N LEU A 29 13.29 14.35 27.82
CA LEU A 29 12.79 15.15 26.69
C LEU A 29 11.33 14.84 26.36
N VAL A 30 10.93 13.56 26.40
CA VAL A 30 9.51 13.18 26.22
C VAL A 30 8.65 13.80 27.33
N SER A 31 9.10 13.74 28.59
CA SER A 31 8.39 14.37 29.72
C SER A 31 8.28 15.89 29.57
N LEU A 32 9.35 16.55 29.14
CA LEU A 32 9.35 18.00 28.90
C LEU A 32 8.38 18.41 27.80
N ILE A 33 8.28 17.63 26.71
CA ILE A 33 7.34 17.89 25.62
C ILE A 33 5.89 17.69 26.08
N GLU A 34 5.65 16.72 26.96
CA GLU A 34 4.30 16.41 27.42
C GLU A 34 3.80 17.35 28.53
N GLN A 35 4.65 17.69 29.49
CA GLN A 35 4.25 18.34 30.76
C GLN A 35 4.97 19.66 31.03
N GLY A 36 5.98 20.03 30.25
CA GLY A 36 6.72 21.29 30.44
C GLY A 36 5.86 22.54 30.24
N SER A 37 6.40 23.71 30.57
CA SER A 37 5.82 25.00 30.17
C SER A 37 5.89 25.19 28.65
N GLU A 38 5.13 26.12 28.08
CA GLU A 38 5.08 26.37 26.63
C GLU A 38 6.48 26.53 26.03
N VAL A 39 7.33 27.30 26.71
CA VAL A 39 8.73 27.54 26.32
C VAL A 39 9.57 26.27 26.35
N LEU A 40 9.42 25.44 27.40
CA LEU A 40 10.18 24.20 27.52
C LEU A 40 9.72 23.15 26.51
N ARG A 41 8.41 23.02 26.28
CA ARG A 41 7.85 22.13 25.24
C ARG A 41 8.40 22.49 23.87
N GLY A 42 8.32 23.76 23.49
CA GLY A 42 8.82 24.24 22.20
C GLY A 42 10.32 24.00 22.02
N LYS A 43 11.14 24.33 23.02
CA LYS A 43 12.59 24.07 22.98
C LYS A 43 12.92 22.58 22.91
N ALA A 44 12.21 21.75 23.66
CA ALA A 44 12.43 20.30 23.66
C ALA A 44 12.07 19.69 22.30
N LEU A 45 10.97 20.11 21.66
CA LEU A 45 10.62 19.71 20.30
C LEU A 45 11.75 20.02 19.30
N LEU A 46 12.22 21.27 19.28
CA LEU A 46 13.30 21.68 18.38
C LEU A 46 14.58 20.89 18.65
N PHE A 47 14.91 20.65 19.92
CA PHE A 47 16.08 19.86 20.28
C PHE A 47 15.97 18.41 19.78
N VAL A 48 14.81 17.75 19.94
CA VAL A 48 14.57 16.41 19.40
C VAL A 48 14.69 16.40 17.86
N ALA A 49 14.15 17.41 17.17
CA ALA A 49 14.31 17.55 15.71
C ALA A 49 15.80 17.62 15.31
N PHE A 50 16.61 18.42 16.00
CA PHE A 50 18.04 18.52 15.73
C PHE A 50 18.80 17.23 16.05
N LEU A 51 18.43 16.51 17.12
CA LEU A 51 19.01 15.19 17.40
C LEU A 51 18.72 14.21 16.26
N CYS A 52 17.49 14.15 15.77
CA CYS A 52 17.11 13.29 14.64
C CYS A 52 17.87 13.67 13.37
N LYS A 53 17.97 14.98 13.05
CA LYS A 53 18.68 15.48 11.86
C LYS A 53 20.16 15.13 11.84
N ASN A 54 20.81 15.09 13.01
CA ASN A 54 22.25 14.87 13.12
C ASN A 54 22.65 13.46 13.55
N GLY A 55 21.68 12.57 13.84
CA GLY A 55 21.97 11.20 14.26
C GLY A 55 20.81 10.23 14.05
N LYS A 56 21.00 9.30 13.10
CA LYS A 56 20.00 8.28 12.72
C LYS A 56 19.49 7.43 13.90
N ARG A 57 20.36 7.11 14.86
CA ARG A 57 20.02 6.38 16.10
C ARG A 57 18.88 7.01 16.89
N TRP A 58 18.76 8.34 16.87
CA TRP A 58 17.74 9.05 17.64
C TRP A 58 16.36 8.90 17.00
N MET A 59 16.30 8.63 15.69
CA MET A 59 15.06 8.52 14.95
C MET A 59 14.18 7.40 15.51
N LEU A 60 14.72 6.21 15.76
CA LEU A 60 13.92 5.13 16.36
C LEU A 60 13.43 5.46 17.76
N HIS A 61 14.27 6.08 18.58
CA HIS A 61 13.92 6.39 19.97
C HIS A 61 12.82 7.44 20.09
N PHE A 62 12.74 8.40 19.16
CA PHE A 62 11.75 9.47 19.22
C PHE A 62 10.59 9.25 18.25
N LEU A 63 10.86 8.89 17.00
CA LEU A 63 9.85 8.82 15.93
C LEU A 63 9.05 7.51 15.93
N CYS A 64 9.52 6.47 16.63
CA CYS A 64 8.72 5.26 16.90
C CYS A 64 8.13 5.26 18.33
N ASN A 65 8.30 6.34 19.10
CA ASN A 65 7.77 6.44 20.45
C ASN A 65 6.30 6.88 20.42
N ALA A 66 5.39 5.93 20.62
CA ALA A 66 3.94 6.18 20.58
C ALA A 66 3.49 7.31 21.53
N ARG A 67 4.13 7.45 22.71
CA ARG A 67 3.81 8.53 23.66
C ARG A 67 4.21 9.90 23.11
N LEU A 68 5.38 10.01 22.48
CA LEU A 68 5.81 11.26 21.85
C LEU A 68 4.90 11.60 20.67
N ILE A 69 4.63 10.63 19.78
CA ILE A 69 3.76 10.84 18.61
C ILE A 69 2.36 11.31 19.04
N SER A 70 1.75 10.64 20.03
CA SER A 70 0.46 11.04 20.58
C SER A 70 0.50 12.45 21.19
N THR A 71 1.60 12.81 21.86
CA THR A 71 1.79 14.14 22.43
C THR A 71 1.89 15.20 21.34
N VAL A 72 2.65 14.95 20.28
CA VAL A 72 2.79 15.85 19.11
C VAL A 72 1.42 16.13 18.48
N ASP A 73 0.60 15.11 18.28
CA ASP A 73 -0.77 15.25 17.75
C ASP A 73 -1.70 16.03 18.67
N ARG A 74 -1.49 15.94 19.99
CA ARG A 74 -2.21 16.76 20.96
C ARG A 74 -1.76 18.22 20.90
N LEU A 75 -0.45 18.46 20.82
CA LEU A 75 0.12 19.81 20.72
C LEU A 75 -0.37 20.53 19.46
N ALA A 76 -0.59 19.81 18.35
CA ALA A 76 -1.15 20.38 17.12
C ALA A 76 -2.52 21.06 17.32
N LYS A 77 -3.26 20.72 18.38
CA LYS A 77 -4.58 21.28 18.70
C LYS A 77 -4.52 22.43 19.72
N GLU A 78 -3.34 22.71 20.29
CA GLU A 78 -3.17 23.79 21.27
C GLU A 78 -3.12 25.16 20.59
N LYS A 79 -3.55 26.22 21.28
CA LYS A 79 -3.64 27.58 20.69
C LYS A 79 -2.39 28.45 20.90
N ASP A 80 -1.42 27.98 21.67
CA ASP A 80 -0.22 28.77 21.96
C ASP A 80 0.63 28.98 20.71
N SER A 81 0.87 30.24 20.35
CA SER A 81 1.56 30.59 19.10
C SER A 81 3.02 30.14 19.09
N PHE A 82 3.71 30.16 20.23
CA PHE A 82 5.12 29.78 20.30
C PHE A 82 5.29 28.27 20.14
N VAL A 83 4.45 27.48 20.81
CA VAL A 83 4.42 26.01 20.68
C VAL A 83 4.06 25.62 19.26
N GLN A 84 3.06 26.26 18.64
CA GLN A 84 2.70 25.99 17.25
C GLN A 84 3.86 26.25 16.27
N GLN A 85 4.57 27.37 16.42
CA GLN A 85 5.75 27.65 15.60
C GLN A 85 6.87 26.62 15.80
N CYS A 86 7.11 26.21 17.05
CA CYS A 86 8.10 25.17 17.35
C CYS A 86 7.69 23.80 16.78
N LEU A 87 6.39 23.48 16.85
CA LEU A 87 5.83 22.24 16.33
C LEU A 87 5.93 22.19 14.80
N ASP A 88 5.55 23.27 14.11
CA ASP A 88 5.70 23.36 12.65
C ASP A 88 7.17 23.22 12.22
N ALA A 89 8.08 23.87 12.93
CA ALA A 89 9.52 23.73 12.69
C ALA A 89 10.03 22.31 12.98
N TYR A 90 9.56 21.67 14.06
CA TYR A 90 9.87 20.28 14.38
C TYR A 90 9.40 19.33 13.28
N VAL A 91 8.13 19.45 12.86
CA VAL A 91 7.54 18.62 11.80
C VAL A 91 8.30 18.84 10.49
N HIS A 92 8.56 20.08 10.11
CA HIS A 92 9.31 20.41 8.90
C HIS A 92 10.72 19.79 8.90
N VAL A 93 11.45 19.89 10.01
CA VAL A 93 12.78 19.28 10.12
C VAL A 93 12.70 17.76 10.01
N VAL A 94 11.78 17.11 10.72
CA VAL A 94 11.63 15.64 10.67
C VAL A 94 11.27 15.17 9.26
N VAL A 95 10.29 15.82 8.60
CA VAL A 95 9.89 15.51 7.22
C VAL A 95 11.06 15.68 6.25
N SER A 96 11.90 16.72 6.42
CA SER A 96 13.05 16.96 5.55
C SER A 96 14.13 15.87 5.59
N ILE A 97 14.14 15.03 6.64
CA ILE A 97 15.10 13.92 6.78
C ILE A 97 14.67 12.70 5.94
N ILE A 98 13.36 12.55 5.71
CA ILE A 98 12.77 11.30 5.17
C ILE A 98 13.31 10.92 3.79
N PRO A 99 13.41 11.81 2.78
CA PRO A 99 13.95 11.43 1.48
C PRO A 99 15.37 10.85 1.58
N GLY A 100 16.26 11.50 2.34
CA GLY A 100 17.64 11.03 2.52
C GLY A 100 17.75 9.74 3.34
N LEU A 101 16.80 9.49 4.25
CA LEU A 101 16.69 8.20 4.93
C LEU A 101 16.35 7.09 3.93
N LEU A 102 15.33 7.30 3.10
CA LEU A 102 14.91 6.34 2.08
C LEU A 102 16.03 6.07 1.07
N ASP A 103 16.72 7.11 0.59
CA ASP A 103 17.90 6.97 -0.27
C ASP A 103 18.98 6.08 0.35
N THR A 104 19.28 6.29 1.64
CA THR A 104 20.24 5.45 2.38
C THR A 104 19.77 4.00 2.43
N ILE A 105 18.51 3.76 2.80
CA ILE A 105 17.94 2.42 2.94
C ILE A 105 17.98 1.67 1.59
N THR A 106 17.56 2.34 0.51
CA THR A 106 17.63 1.82 -0.85
C THR A 106 19.08 1.43 -1.20
N GLY A 107 20.04 2.32 -0.95
CA GLY A 107 21.46 2.06 -1.22
C GLY A 107 22.01 0.86 -0.44
N ASP A 108 21.66 0.74 0.85
CA ASP A 108 22.07 -0.39 1.69
C ASP A 108 21.51 -1.72 1.16
N ILE A 109 20.24 -1.76 0.77
CA ILE A 109 19.60 -2.96 0.20
C ILE A 109 20.28 -3.34 -1.12
N GLN A 110 20.52 -2.36 -2.01
CA GLN A 110 21.20 -2.61 -3.28
C GLN A 110 22.64 -3.13 -3.08
N GLN A 111 23.36 -2.62 -2.09
CA GLN A 111 24.69 -3.14 -1.73
C GLN A 111 24.63 -4.58 -1.22
N MET A 112 23.63 -4.92 -0.40
CA MET A 112 23.40 -6.31 0.06
C MET A 112 23.15 -7.26 -1.12
N MET A 113 22.41 -6.81 -2.12
CA MET A 113 22.12 -7.59 -3.33
C MET A 113 23.33 -7.73 -4.27
N GLY A 114 24.15 -6.66 -4.39
CA GLY A 114 25.33 -6.61 -5.28
C GLY A 114 26.54 -7.41 -4.79
N GLY A 115 26.52 -7.89 -3.54
CA GLY A 115 27.62 -8.60 -2.87
C GLY A 115 28.09 -9.93 -3.48
N ARG A 116 27.46 -10.40 -4.57
CA ARG A 116 27.93 -11.59 -5.33
C ARG A 116 28.96 -11.28 -6.42
N ARG A 117 29.24 -10.02 -6.76
CA ARG A 117 30.11 -9.66 -7.91
C ARG A 117 31.41 -8.92 -7.59
N HIS A 118 31.72 -8.62 -6.32
CA HIS A 118 33.06 -8.13 -5.95
C HIS A 118 33.88 -9.27 -5.36
N GLY A 119 34.89 -9.69 -6.12
CA GLY A 119 35.61 -10.95 -5.98
C GLY A 119 36.43 -11.13 -4.70
N GLN A 120 37.04 -12.31 -4.65
CA GLN A 120 37.93 -12.87 -3.63
C GLN A 120 39.20 -12.06 -3.33
N PHE A 121 39.11 -10.74 -3.10
CA PHE A 121 40.28 -9.89 -2.82
C PHE A 121 40.14 -8.91 -1.63
N SER A 122 39.20 -9.15 -0.72
CA SER A 122 39.22 -8.47 0.59
C SER A 122 38.85 -9.44 1.71
N ALA A 123 39.70 -10.43 1.94
CA ALA A 123 39.56 -11.42 3.00
C ALA A 123 40.47 -11.14 4.22
N LEU A 124 40.87 -9.88 4.48
CA LEU A 124 41.86 -9.61 5.54
C LEU A 124 41.61 -8.40 6.46
N THR A 125 40.50 -7.64 6.36
CA THR A 125 40.21 -6.64 7.42
C THR A 125 38.72 -6.53 7.75
N ASN A 126 38.41 -6.72 9.03
CA ASN A 126 37.15 -6.46 9.74
C ASN A 126 35.90 -7.31 9.43
N ARG A 127 35.68 -8.29 10.32
CA ARG A 127 34.40 -9.00 10.57
C ARG A 127 33.36 -8.10 11.26
N THR A 128 33.01 -6.98 10.65
CA THR A 128 31.80 -6.23 11.05
C THR A 128 30.83 -6.30 9.88
N ALA A 129 29.71 -7.00 10.08
CA ALA A 129 28.62 -6.98 9.12
C ALA A 129 28.32 -5.53 8.70
N PRO A 130 28.01 -5.27 7.43
CA PRO A 130 27.66 -3.93 6.98
C PRO A 130 26.53 -3.39 7.88
N LYS A 131 26.74 -2.22 8.49
CA LYS A 131 25.72 -1.57 9.33
C LYS A 131 24.60 -1.09 8.40
N THR A 132 23.54 -1.88 8.29
CA THR A 132 22.39 -1.54 7.45
C THR A 132 21.44 -0.60 8.19
N ASN A 133 20.84 0.34 7.46
CA ASN A 133 19.86 1.29 7.98
C ASN A 133 18.42 0.81 7.80
N VAL A 134 18.21 -0.41 7.30
CA VAL A 134 16.89 -1.03 7.05
C VAL A 134 16.00 -1.03 8.31
N HIS A 135 16.61 -1.21 9.49
CA HIS A 135 15.93 -1.17 10.79
C HIS A 135 15.27 0.20 11.11
N LEU A 136 15.64 1.28 10.40
CA LEU A 136 15.03 2.60 10.55
C LEU A 136 13.75 2.76 9.72
N PHE A 137 13.45 1.85 8.80
CA PHE A 137 12.31 1.96 7.90
C PHE A 137 10.95 2.09 8.59
N PRO A 138 10.68 1.42 9.74
CA PRO A 138 9.42 1.60 10.48
C PRO A 138 9.15 3.04 10.93
N VAL A 139 10.17 3.91 10.99
CA VAL A 139 9.98 5.35 11.26
C VAL A 139 8.95 5.95 10.31
N ILE A 140 8.98 5.58 9.03
CA ILE A 140 8.05 6.12 8.03
C ILE A 140 6.62 5.74 8.39
N LEU A 141 6.39 4.47 8.72
CA LEU A 141 5.08 3.96 9.10
C LEU A 141 4.53 4.67 10.34
N HIS A 142 5.35 4.86 11.37
CA HIS A 142 4.94 5.57 12.59
C HIS A 142 4.58 7.04 12.34
N LEU A 143 5.31 7.72 11.45
CA LEU A 143 4.98 9.09 11.08
C LEU A 143 3.68 9.16 10.27
N LEU A 144 3.39 8.20 9.40
CA LEU A 144 2.11 8.14 8.67
C LEU A 144 0.91 7.89 9.59
N GLY A 145 1.12 7.22 10.73
CA GLY A 145 0.10 7.07 11.77
C GLY A 145 -0.19 8.34 12.59
N SER A 146 0.54 9.42 12.38
CA SER A 146 0.36 10.69 13.10
C SER A 146 -0.36 11.73 12.25
N SER A 147 -1.41 12.33 12.82
CA SER A 147 -2.17 13.38 12.14
C SER A 147 -1.34 14.64 11.84
N SER A 148 -0.30 14.90 12.63
CA SER A 148 0.62 16.02 12.41
C SER A 148 1.58 15.80 11.23
N PHE A 149 1.83 14.54 10.88
CA PHE A 149 2.86 14.14 9.90
C PHE A 149 2.30 13.56 8.60
N LYS A 150 1.18 12.80 8.64
CA LYS A 150 0.65 11.99 7.52
C LYS A 150 0.68 12.75 6.18
N ASN A 151 0.09 13.94 6.15
CA ASN A 151 -0.07 14.74 4.94
C ASN A 151 1.18 15.55 4.53
N ARG A 152 2.26 15.51 5.33
CA ARG A 152 3.53 16.22 5.03
C ARG A 152 4.66 15.27 4.66
N VAL A 153 4.65 14.06 5.21
CA VAL A 153 5.69 13.04 4.92
C VAL A 153 5.61 12.57 3.48
N VAL A 154 4.40 12.34 2.97
CA VAL A 154 4.21 11.85 1.61
C VAL A 154 4.28 13.02 0.63
N ASN A 155 5.43 13.15 -0.01
CA ASN A 155 5.69 14.13 -1.06
C ASN A 155 6.28 13.42 -2.29
N PRO A 156 6.37 14.07 -3.46
CA PRO A 156 6.80 13.40 -4.69
C PRO A 156 8.18 12.70 -4.60
N PRO A 157 9.21 13.29 -3.94
CA PRO A 157 10.47 12.57 -3.68
C PRO A 157 10.31 11.28 -2.87
N VAL A 158 9.49 11.31 -1.82
CA VAL A 158 9.20 10.13 -0.99
C VAL A 158 8.44 9.07 -1.80
N LEU A 159 7.41 9.46 -2.55
CA LEU A 159 6.65 8.54 -3.41
C LEU A 159 7.56 7.85 -4.43
N ARG A 160 8.47 8.58 -5.07
CA ARG A 160 9.43 8.02 -6.01
C ARG A 160 10.37 7.00 -5.33
N GLN A 161 10.79 7.27 -4.10
CA GLN A 161 11.58 6.29 -3.35
C GLN A 161 10.77 5.06 -2.95
N LEU A 162 9.50 5.21 -2.59
CA LEU A 162 8.62 4.07 -2.31
C LEU A 162 8.37 3.22 -3.57
N ALA A 163 8.18 3.85 -4.73
CA ALA A 163 8.07 3.18 -6.02
C ALA A 163 9.35 2.42 -6.42
N ASN A 164 10.52 2.99 -6.13
CA ASN A 164 11.78 2.28 -6.31
C ASN A 164 11.93 1.11 -5.32
N LEU A 165 11.57 1.31 -4.05
CA LEU A 165 11.65 0.27 -3.02
C LEU A 165 10.72 -0.91 -3.32
N ILE A 166 9.50 -0.68 -3.81
CA ILE A 166 8.57 -1.78 -4.16
C ILE A 166 9.16 -2.65 -5.28
N ARG A 167 9.86 -2.03 -6.24
CA ARG A 167 10.59 -2.76 -7.28
C ARG A 167 11.81 -3.51 -6.74
N VAL A 168 12.57 -2.90 -5.83
CA VAL A 168 13.74 -3.56 -5.20
C VAL A 168 13.32 -4.82 -4.43
N VAL A 169 12.20 -4.76 -3.70
CA VAL A 169 11.69 -5.91 -2.95
C VAL A 169 11.10 -6.99 -3.85
N GLU A 170 11.03 -6.85 -5.17
CA GLU A 170 10.72 -7.99 -6.05
C GLU A 170 11.85 -9.04 -6.02
N THR A 171 13.07 -8.64 -5.69
CA THR A 171 14.24 -9.52 -5.64
C THR A 171 14.57 -9.96 -4.21
N PRO A 172 14.95 -11.23 -3.97
CA PRO A 172 15.33 -11.72 -2.64
C PRO A 172 16.56 -11.03 -2.03
N PHE A 173 16.48 -10.67 -0.75
CA PHE A 173 17.62 -10.24 0.09
C PHE A 173 17.38 -10.60 1.57
N GLN A 174 18.42 -10.51 2.41
CA GLN A 174 18.31 -10.85 3.83
C GLN A 174 17.39 -9.87 4.58
N GLY A 175 16.36 -10.37 5.27
CA GLY A 175 15.38 -9.54 5.97
C GLY A 175 14.33 -8.90 5.06
N ARG A 176 14.21 -9.38 3.81
CA ARG A 176 13.23 -8.89 2.83
C ARG A 176 11.80 -8.98 3.31
N ASP A 177 11.38 -10.11 3.90
CA ASP A 177 9.97 -10.36 4.15
C ASP A 177 9.39 -9.37 5.19
N ASP A 178 10.10 -9.15 6.30
CA ASP A 178 9.73 -8.13 7.31
C ASP A 178 9.72 -6.70 6.74
N PHE A 179 10.72 -6.39 5.89
CA PHE A 179 10.80 -5.10 5.21
C PHE A 179 9.63 -4.91 4.23
N GLN A 180 9.29 -5.95 3.48
CA GLN A 180 8.23 -5.94 2.49
C GLN A 180 6.86 -5.73 3.16
N ILE A 181 6.58 -6.40 4.27
CA ILE A 181 5.35 -6.16 5.05
C ILE A 181 5.28 -4.68 5.49
N THR A 182 6.37 -4.14 6.04
CA THR A 182 6.41 -2.73 6.45
C THR A 182 6.18 -1.78 5.26
N LEU A 183 6.76 -2.08 4.09
CA LEU A 183 6.59 -1.28 2.87
C LEU A 183 5.15 -1.31 2.38
N LEU A 184 4.52 -2.49 2.37
CA LEU A 184 3.11 -2.63 1.99
C LEU A 184 2.21 -1.87 2.96
N ARG A 185 2.47 -1.89 4.27
CA ARG A 185 1.72 -1.07 5.25
C ARG A 185 1.88 0.44 5.04
N ILE A 186 3.08 0.87 4.64
CA ILE A 186 3.32 2.27 4.26
C ILE A 186 2.50 2.63 3.02
N LEU A 187 2.53 1.81 1.98
CA LEU A 187 1.77 2.03 0.74
C LEU A 187 0.26 1.97 0.97
N GLU A 188 -0.22 1.09 1.85
CA GLU A 188 -1.60 1.05 2.32
C GLU A 188 -2.00 2.39 2.96
N SER A 189 -1.18 2.93 3.87
CA SER A 189 -1.43 4.22 4.51
C SER A 189 -1.42 5.39 3.51
N VAL A 190 -0.62 5.29 2.45
CA VAL A 190 -0.59 6.27 1.35
C VAL A 190 -1.85 6.16 0.49
N ALA A 191 -2.34 4.94 0.25
CA ALA A 191 -3.50 4.69 -0.60
C ALA A 191 -4.83 5.18 0.01
N GLU A 192 -4.87 5.39 1.33
CA GLU A 192 -6.01 6.03 2.01
C GLU A 192 -6.21 7.50 1.63
N GLU A 193 -5.18 8.16 1.09
CA GLU A 193 -5.17 9.61 0.83
C GLU A 193 -5.31 9.90 -0.67
N SER A 194 -6.56 9.93 -1.16
CA SER A 194 -6.89 10.20 -2.57
C SER A 194 -6.12 11.39 -3.19
N PRO A 195 -5.98 12.57 -2.54
CA PRO A 195 -5.24 13.71 -3.11
C PRO A 195 -3.78 13.41 -3.44
N ILE A 196 -3.13 12.49 -2.72
CA ILE A 196 -1.74 12.10 -2.96
C ILE A 196 -1.64 11.27 -4.24
N ILE A 197 -2.56 10.31 -4.42
CA ILE A 197 -2.60 9.45 -5.61
C ILE A 197 -2.87 10.29 -6.84
N LEU A 198 -3.88 11.15 -6.78
CA LEU A 198 -4.28 12.03 -7.87
C LEU A 198 -3.23 13.11 -8.20
N GLY A 199 -2.42 13.51 -7.21
CA GLY A 199 -1.32 14.45 -7.42
C GLY A 199 -0.08 13.84 -8.10
N CYS A 200 0.05 12.52 -8.16
CA CYS A 200 1.21 11.80 -8.72
C CYS A 200 0.80 10.53 -9.48
N PRO A 201 -0.16 10.60 -10.44
CA PRO A 201 -0.78 9.42 -11.05
C PRO A 201 0.24 8.49 -11.73
N ASP A 202 1.20 9.05 -12.46
CA ASP A 202 2.21 8.28 -13.20
C ASP A 202 3.02 7.33 -12.30
N ILE A 203 3.34 7.76 -11.07
CA ILE A 203 4.09 6.91 -10.12
C ILE A 203 3.26 5.68 -9.74
N PHE A 204 1.97 5.85 -9.53
CA PHE A 204 1.09 4.74 -9.18
C PHE A 204 0.82 3.83 -10.39
N VAL A 205 0.45 4.43 -11.50
CA VAL A 205 0.06 3.73 -12.74
C VAL A 205 1.25 2.99 -13.35
N LEU A 206 2.40 3.65 -13.51
CA LEU A 206 3.52 3.07 -14.26
C LEU A 206 4.50 2.28 -13.39
N GLU A 207 4.54 2.52 -12.08
CA GLU A 207 5.53 1.89 -11.19
C GLU A 207 4.88 1.02 -10.11
N ILE A 208 4.05 1.60 -9.23
CA ILE A 208 3.55 0.87 -8.04
C ILE A 208 2.57 -0.26 -8.41
N LEU A 209 1.55 0.01 -9.24
CA LEU A 209 0.53 -0.97 -9.58
C LEU A 209 1.11 -2.22 -10.28
N PRO A 210 1.98 -2.08 -11.30
CA PRO A 210 2.70 -3.22 -11.87
C PRO A 210 3.49 -4.02 -10.82
N SER A 211 4.27 -3.35 -9.97
CA SER A 211 5.10 -4.03 -8.97
C SER A 211 4.28 -4.78 -7.92
N LEU A 212 3.09 -4.29 -7.53
CA LEU A 212 2.19 -5.01 -6.62
C LEU A 212 1.77 -6.37 -7.22
N THR A 213 1.51 -6.45 -8.52
CA THR A 213 1.15 -7.72 -9.18
C THR A 213 2.31 -8.71 -9.24
N VAL A 214 3.53 -8.21 -9.44
CA VAL A 214 4.76 -9.03 -9.41
C VAL A 214 4.99 -9.56 -8.00
N LEU A 215 4.85 -8.71 -6.98
CA LEU A 215 5.02 -9.09 -5.59
C LEU A 215 3.98 -10.10 -5.15
N TYR A 216 2.70 -9.90 -5.46
CA TYR A 216 1.65 -10.86 -5.15
C TYR A 216 2.04 -12.26 -5.66
N LYS A 217 2.39 -12.37 -6.94
CA LYS A 217 2.71 -13.65 -7.59
C LYS A 217 3.92 -14.35 -6.98
N GLY A 218 4.90 -13.56 -6.51
CA GLY A 218 6.11 -14.08 -5.89
C GLY A 218 6.01 -14.38 -4.39
N ASN A 219 4.88 -14.08 -3.75
CA ASN A 219 4.74 -14.16 -2.30
C ASN A 219 4.00 -15.42 -1.82
N LYS A 220 4.41 -15.93 -0.66
CA LYS A 220 3.79 -17.09 0.01
C LYS A 220 3.04 -16.72 1.28
N ASP A 221 3.29 -15.52 1.81
CA ASP A 221 2.61 -14.98 2.97
C ASP A 221 1.24 -14.41 2.58
N GLY A 222 0.18 -14.87 3.26
CA GLY A 222 -1.20 -14.49 2.96
C GLY A 222 -1.47 -13.00 3.22
N ASP A 223 -0.93 -12.45 4.31
CA ASP A 223 -1.08 -11.04 4.66
C ASP A 223 -0.42 -10.12 3.63
N ALA A 224 0.78 -10.47 3.17
CA ALA A 224 1.46 -9.76 2.09
C ALA A 224 0.67 -9.79 0.78
N ARG A 225 0.14 -10.96 0.40
CA ARG A 225 -0.69 -11.11 -0.81
C ARG A 225 -1.95 -10.26 -0.71
N PHE A 226 -2.65 -10.32 0.43
CA PHE A 226 -3.83 -9.51 0.65
C PHE A 226 -3.52 -8.01 0.59
N LEU A 227 -2.45 -7.55 1.23
CA LEU A 227 -2.02 -6.15 1.13
C LEU A 227 -1.72 -5.72 -0.31
N CYS A 228 -1.05 -6.56 -1.10
CA CYS A 228 -0.77 -6.25 -2.50
C CYS A 228 -2.08 -6.00 -3.29
N LEU A 229 -3.07 -6.90 -3.13
CA LEU A 229 -4.36 -6.74 -3.79
C LEU A 229 -5.13 -5.55 -3.23
N LYS A 230 -5.14 -5.35 -1.92
CA LYS A 230 -5.87 -4.25 -1.28
C LYS A 230 -5.36 -2.89 -1.77
N ILE A 231 -4.04 -2.68 -1.80
CA ILE A 231 -3.47 -1.42 -2.31
C ILE A 231 -3.81 -1.23 -3.79
N LEU A 232 -3.69 -2.29 -4.59
CA LEU A 232 -4.07 -2.25 -6.01
C LEU A 232 -5.55 -1.88 -6.16
N PHE A 233 -6.43 -2.49 -5.36
CA PHE A 233 -7.86 -2.20 -5.32
C PHE A 233 -8.12 -0.73 -4.95
N ASP A 234 -7.60 -0.27 -3.81
CA ASP A 234 -7.84 1.07 -3.27
C ASP A 234 -7.39 2.15 -4.27
N VAL A 235 -6.20 2.00 -4.87
CA VAL A 235 -5.67 2.93 -5.88
C VAL A 235 -6.50 2.91 -7.16
N MET A 236 -6.90 1.72 -7.65
CA MET A 236 -7.72 1.62 -8.86
C MET A 236 -9.10 2.25 -8.64
N VAL A 237 -9.75 2.03 -7.51
CA VAL A 237 -11.05 2.66 -7.18
C VAL A 237 -10.95 4.18 -7.22
N ILE A 238 -9.90 4.76 -6.63
CA ILE A 238 -9.68 6.22 -6.66
C ILE A 238 -9.59 6.75 -8.10
N PHE A 239 -8.92 6.03 -9.00
CA PHE A 239 -8.85 6.43 -10.41
C PHE A 239 -10.15 6.19 -11.19
N LEU A 240 -10.99 5.25 -10.77
CA LEU A 240 -12.28 4.95 -11.42
C LEU A 240 -13.38 5.91 -10.98
N ASP A 241 -13.34 6.40 -9.74
CA ASP A 241 -14.32 7.34 -9.20
C ASP A 241 -14.09 8.79 -9.71
N GLU A 242 -12.88 9.11 -10.15
CA GLU A 242 -12.54 10.42 -10.71
C GLU A 242 -12.84 10.47 -12.22
N PRO A 243 -13.48 11.56 -12.72
CA PRO A 243 -13.71 11.72 -14.14
C PRO A 243 -12.37 11.86 -14.87
N VAL A 244 -12.01 10.85 -15.66
CA VAL A 244 -10.75 10.85 -16.41
C VAL A 244 -10.88 11.77 -17.62
N GLU A 245 -10.40 13.01 -17.51
CA GLU A 245 -10.26 13.94 -18.64
C GLU A 245 -9.05 13.59 -19.55
N ASP A 246 -8.21 12.66 -19.09
CA ASP A 246 -6.92 12.31 -19.67
C ASP A 246 -6.97 10.97 -20.43
N GLU A 247 -7.11 11.04 -21.75
CA GLU A 247 -7.19 9.86 -22.62
C GLU A 247 -5.96 8.94 -22.48
N GLN A 248 -4.78 9.51 -22.21
CA GLN A 248 -3.55 8.73 -22.03
C GLN A 248 -3.62 7.91 -20.73
N ARG A 249 -4.09 8.52 -19.65
CA ARG A 249 -4.30 7.82 -18.37
C ARG A 249 -5.32 6.70 -18.49
N THR A 250 -6.42 6.93 -19.20
CA THR A 250 -7.39 5.86 -19.50
C THR A 250 -6.72 4.69 -20.22
N LYS A 251 -5.87 4.96 -21.23
CA LYS A 251 -5.13 3.90 -21.95
C LYS A 251 -4.19 3.14 -21.04
N GLU A 252 -3.48 3.82 -20.15
CA GLU A 252 -2.55 3.21 -19.21
C GLU A 252 -3.28 2.35 -18.16
N LEU A 253 -4.37 2.85 -17.59
CA LEU A 253 -5.21 2.06 -16.67
C LEU A 253 -5.78 0.82 -17.35
N LYS A 254 -6.28 0.95 -18.60
CA LYS A 254 -6.68 -0.20 -19.41
C LYS A 254 -5.54 -1.19 -19.61
N SER A 255 -4.33 -0.69 -19.90
CA SER A 255 -3.15 -1.53 -20.03
C SER A 255 -2.85 -2.28 -18.74
N ILE A 256 -2.91 -1.63 -17.58
CA ILE A 256 -2.67 -2.26 -16.27
C ILE A 256 -3.72 -3.33 -15.98
N SER A 257 -4.99 -3.00 -16.18
CA SER A 257 -6.10 -3.95 -15.99
C SER A 257 -5.91 -5.22 -16.82
N ASN A 258 -5.52 -5.09 -18.10
CA ASN A 258 -5.41 -6.24 -19.01
C ASN A 258 -4.06 -6.97 -18.92
N SER A 259 -2.96 -6.27 -18.64
CA SER A 259 -1.61 -6.85 -18.66
C SER A 259 -1.11 -7.30 -17.29
N HIS A 260 -1.68 -6.77 -16.20
CA HIS A 260 -1.22 -7.05 -14.83
C HIS A 260 -2.31 -7.70 -13.96
N PHE A 261 -3.49 -7.07 -13.84
CA PHE A 261 -4.56 -7.58 -12.98
C PHE A 261 -5.22 -8.84 -13.55
N LEU A 262 -5.71 -8.78 -14.80
CA LEU A 262 -6.47 -9.87 -15.38
C LEU A 262 -5.70 -11.21 -15.44
N PRO A 263 -4.40 -11.25 -15.81
CA PRO A 263 -3.62 -12.50 -15.77
C PRO A 263 -3.45 -13.09 -14.37
N LEU A 264 -3.61 -12.28 -13.31
CA LEU A 264 -3.55 -12.69 -11.91
C LEU A 264 -4.89 -13.22 -11.40
N TYR A 265 -6.00 -12.87 -12.06
CA TYR A 265 -7.35 -13.19 -11.61
C TYR A 265 -7.59 -14.69 -11.31
N PRO A 266 -7.14 -15.65 -12.15
CA PRO A 266 -7.32 -17.07 -11.85
C PRO A 266 -6.63 -17.53 -10.57
N THR A 267 -5.52 -16.88 -10.17
CA THR A 267 -4.85 -17.17 -8.88
C THR A 267 -5.50 -16.43 -7.72
N LEU A 268 -6.03 -15.23 -7.94
CA LEU A 268 -6.70 -14.44 -6.92
C LEU A 268 -7.98 -15.12 -6.42
N ILE A 269 -8.73 -15.75 -7.33
CA ILE A 269 -10.01 -16.40 -6.98
C ILE A 269 -9.84 -17.74 -6.26
N GLU A 270 -8.68 -18.38 -6.41
CA GLU A 270 -8.32 -19.63 -5.74
C GLU A 270 -7.61 -19.39 -4.39
N ASP A 271 -7.38 -18.13 -4.00
CA ASP A 271 -6.68 -17.76 -2.77
C ASP A 271 -7.62 -17.74 -1.54
N GLU A 272 -7.05 -17.51 -0.36
CA GLU A 272 -7.78 -17.48 0.91
C GLU A 272 -8.56 -16.16 1.09
N ASP A 273 -9.67 -16.23 1.82
CA ASP A 273 -10.45 -15.04 2.17
C ASP A 273 -9.57 -14.00 2.90
N PRO A 274 -9.74 -12.68 2.61
CA PRO A 274 -10.79 -12.07 1.78
C PRO A 274 -10.36 -11.78 0.32
N ILE A 275 -9.27 -12.38 -0.18
CA ILE A 275 -8.69 -12.05 -1.50
C ILE A 275 -9.68 -12.27 -2.66
N PRO A 276 -10.39 -13.42 -2.79
CA PRO A 276 -11.31 -13.65 -3.89
C PRO A 276 -12.41 -12.58 -4.00
N MET A 277 -12.93 -12.12 -2.85
CA MET A 277 -13.98 -11.10 -2.79
C MET A 277 -13.50 -9.75 -3.37
N TYR A 278 -12.28 -9.31 -3.01
CA TYR A 278 -11.71 -8.06 -3.53
C TYR A 278 -11.43 -8.16 -5.04
N ALA A 279 -10.91 -9.31 -5.50
CA ALA A 279 -10.62 -9.54 -6.90
C ALA A 279 -11.91 -9.52 -7.75
N GLN A 280 -12.96 -10.18 -7.30
CA GLN A 280 -14.27 -10.16 -7.98
C GLN A 280 -14.84 -8.75 -8.06
N LYS A 281 -14.82 -8.01 -6.93
CA LYS A 281 -15.31 -6.63 -6.89
C LYS A 281 -14.58 -5.75 -7.91
N LEU A 282 -13.25 -5.83 -7.95
CA LEU A 282 -12.47 -5.05 -8.91
C LEU A 282 -12.75 -5.46 -10.36
N LEU A 283 -12.84 -6.77 -10.64
CA LEU A 283 -13.14 -7.24 -12.00
C LEU A 283 -14.50 -6.72 -12.49
N VAL A 284 -15.53 -6.75 -11.64
CA VAL A 284 -16.85 -6.19 -11.97
C VAL A 284 -16.73 -4.70 -12.31
N MET A 285 -16.08 -3.90 -11.46
CA MET A 285 -15.87 -2.47 -11.72
C MET A 285 -15.15 -2.22 -13.04
N LEU A 286 -14.09 -2.99 -13.34
CA LEU A 286 -13.32 -2.85 -14.57
C LEU A 286 -14.09 -3.25 -15.83
N ILE A 287 -15.07 -4.15 -15.71
CA ILE A 287 -15.99 -4.48 -16.80
C ILE A 287 -17.01 -3.35 -16.99
N GLU A 288 -17.57 -2.83 -15.90
CA GLU A 288 -18.57 -1.75 -15.93
C GLU A 288 -18.02 -0.47 -16.59
N VAL A 289 -16.73 -0.17 -16.41
CA VAL A 289 -16.06 1.00 -17.03
C VAL A 289 -15.38 0.69 -18.37
N ASP A 290 -15.62 -0.47 -18.99
CA ASP A 290 -15.02 -0.90 -20.26
C ASP A 290 -13.46 -0.92 -20.25
N TYR A 291 -12.85 -1.18 -19.10
CA TYR A 291 -11.41 -1.36 -18.99
C TYR A 291 -11.00 -2.79 -19.30
N ILE A 292 -11.83 -3.76 -18.91
CA ILE A 292 -11.72 -5.17 -19.31
C ILE A 292 -12.98 -5.52 -20.09
N LYS A 293 -12.82 -6.04 -21.32
CA LYS A 293 -13.98 -6.54 -22.08
C LYS A 293 -14.30 -7.95 -21.64
N ILE A 294 -15.59 -8.31 -21.69
CA ILE A 294 -16.03 -9.67 -21.38
C ILE A 294 -15.33 -10.69 -22.29
N SER A 295 -15.08 -10.36 -23.56
CA SER A 295 -14.33 -11.21 -24.50
C SER A 295 -12.95 -11.67 -23.98
N ASN A 296 -12.34 -10.91 -23.07
CA ASN A 296 -11.03 -11.22 -22.49
C ASN A 296 -11.09 -12.25 -21.36
N ILE A 297 -12.29 -12.62 -20.89
CA ILE A 297 -12.52 -13.55 -19.77
C ILE A 297 -13.38 -14.77 -20.14
N LEU A 298 -13.61 -15.00 -21.45
CA LEU A 298 -14.50 -16.06 -21.95
C LEU A 298 -13.86 -17.45 -22.06
N ASP A 299 -12.63 -17.65 -21.59
CA ASP A 299 -12.08 -19.00 -21.56
C ASP A 299 -12.81 -19.87 -20.53
N LEU A 300 -12.92 -21.17 -20.82
CA LEU A 300 -13.69 -22.12 -20.01
C LEU A 300 -13.22 -22.16 -18.56
N LYS A 301 -11.91 -22.00 -18.30
CA LYS A 301 -11.37 -22.10 -16.94
C LYS A 301 -11.84 -20.90 -16.12
N THR A 302 -11.61 -19.69 -16.61
CA THR A 302 -12.01 -18.47 -15.89
C THR A 302 -13.52 -18.37 -15.74
N VAL A 303 -14.29 -18.72 -16.77
CA VAL A 303 -15.76 -18.78 -16.66
C VAL A 303 -16.16 -19.77 -15.57
N SER A 304 -15.63 -20.99 -15.58
CA SER A 304 -15.99 -22.00 -14.57
C SER A 304 -15.68 -21.52 -13.15
N GLN A 305 -14.52 -20.89 -12.93
CA GLN A 305 -14.14 -20.30 -11.65
C GLN A 305 -15.13 -19.21 -11.18
N CYS A 306 -15.62 -18.36 -12.10
CA CYS A 306 -16.59 -17.32 -11.75
C CYS A 306 -17.91 -17.89 -11.22
N PHE A 307 -18.32 -19.05 -11.72
CA PHE A 307 -19.57 -19.72 -11.33
C PHE A 307 -19.41 -20.73 -10.18
N GLU A 308 -18.19 -20.99 -9.73
CA GLU A 308 -17.88 -22.07 -8.79
C GLU A 308 -18.58 -21.91 -7.44
N PHE A 309 -18.74 -20.69 -6.94
CA PHE A 309 -19.42 -20.42 -5.67
C PHE A 309 -20.87 -20.94 -5.64
N LEU A 310 -21.55 -21.00 -6.79
CA LEU A 310 -22.92 -21.56 -6.89
C LEU A 310 -22.94 -23.07 -6.69
N LEU A 311 -21.81 -23.74 -6.93
CA LEU A 311 -21.67 -25.19 -6.75
C LEU A 311 -21.33 -25.56 -5.29
N GLY A 312 -20.81 -24.61 -4.52
CA GLY A 312 -20.41 -24.76 -3.12
C GLY A 312 -21.50 -24.36 -2.11
N ASP A 313 -21.05 -23.88 -0.95
CA ASP A 313 -21.92 -23.30 0.08
C ASP A 313 -22.32 -21.87 -0.31
N LEU A 314 -23.62 -21.60 -0.40
CA LEU A 314 -24.13 -20.28 -0.76
C LEU A 314 -23.88 -19.22 0.31
N SER A 315 -23.50 -19.61 1.54
CA SER A 315 -23.10 -18.66 2.59
C SER A 315 -21.82 -17.88 2.25
N THR A 316 -20.99 -18.38 1.32
CA THR A 316 -19.78 -17.71 0.84
C THR A 316 -20.04 -16.82 -0.38
N ALA A 317 -21.28 -16.81 -0.89
CA ALA A 317 -21.65 -15.96 -2.02
C ALA A 317 -21.53 -14.48 -1.64
N ASN A 318 -20.97 -13.68 -2.55
CA ASN A 318 -20.97 -12.23 -2.44
C ASN A 318 -21.69 -11.61 -3.64
N VAL A 319 -22.23 -10.40 -3.49
CA VAL A 319 -23.04 -9.78 -4.55
C VAL A 319 -22.24 -9.58 -5.85
N ASN A 320 -20.92 -9.36 -5.75
CA ASN A 320 -20.06 -9.15 -6.91
C ASN A 320 -19.89 -10.44 -7.72
N SER A 321 -19.87 -11.62 -7.08
CA SER A 321 -19.83 -12.91 -7.80
C SER A 321 -21.10 -13.11 -8.63
N VAL A 322 -22.27 -12.73 -8.09
CA VAL A 322 -23.54 -12.78 -8.83
C VAL A 322 -23.56 -11.78 -9.99
N LYS A 323 -23.11 -10.53 -9.76
CA LYS A 323 -22.97 -9.51 -10.81
C LYS A 323 -22.03 -9.95 -11.93
N LEU A 324 -20.92 -10.58 -11.60
CA LEU A 324 -19.98 -11.13 -12.58
C LEU A 324 -20.62 -12.25 -13.41
N CYS A 325 -21.30 -13.20 -12.77
CA CYS A 325 -22.08 -14.23 -13.47
C CYS A 325 -23.13 -13.62 -14.39
N LEU A 326 -23.82 -12.55 -13.95
CA LEU A 326 -24.81 -11.84 -14.74
C LEU A 326 -24.18 -11.19 -15.98
N ALA A 327 -23.06 -10.50 -15.82
CA ALA A 327 -22.33 -9.88 -16.92
C ALA A 327 -21.92 -10.95 -17.95
N LEU A 328 -21.32 -12.05 -17.51
CA LEU A 328 -20.93 -13.18 -18.36
C LEU A 328 -22.12 -13.81 -19.09
N ALA A 329 -23.21 -14.11 -18.38
CA ALA A 329 -24.39 -14.76 -18.96
C ALA A 329 -25.17 -13.86 -19.93
N SER A 330 -25.05 -12.54 -19.76
CA SER A 330 -25.72 -11.54 -20.61
C SER A 330 -24.90 -11.16 -21.85
N ALA A 331 -23.61 -11.49 -21.88
CA ALA A 331 -22.72 -11.15 -22.98
C ALA A 331 -23.16 -11.83 -24.29
N ARG A 332 -23.04 -11.11 -25.41
CA ARG A 332 -23.46 -11.62 -26.73
C ARG A 332 -22.52 -12.70 -27.24
N GLU A 333 -21.26 -12.57 -26.88
CA GLU A 333 -20.14 -13.44 -27.21
C GLU A 333 -20.16 -14.75 -26.40
N MET A 334 -21.00 -14.83 -25.36
CA MET A 334 -21.09 -16.02 -24.50
C MET A 334 -21.79 -17.17 -25.23
N GLU A 335 -21.06 -18.25 -25.46
CA GLU A 335 -21.61 -19.45 -26.08
C GLU A 335 -22.55 -20.21 -25.13
N SER A 336 -23.75 -20.55 -25.60
CA SER A 336 -24.73 -21.33 -24.83
C SER A 336 -24.18 -22.69 -24.38
N LYS A 337 -23.29 -23.29 -25.18
CA LYS A 337 -22.59 -24.53 -24.85
C LYS A 337 -21.72 -24.38 -23.61
N LEU A 338 -20.98 -23.27 -23.48
CA LEU A 338 -20.12 -23.00 -22.33
C LEU A 338 -20.95 -22.94 -21.04
N LEU A 339 -22.01 -22.14 -21.03
CA LEU A 339 -22.95 -22.03 -19.90
C LEU A 339 -23.61 -23.37 -19.55
N SER A 340 -24.00 -24.16 -20.55
CA SER A 340 -24.63 -25.47 -20.33
C SER A 340 -23.70 -26.47 -19.62
N GLN A 341 -22.38 -26.37 -19.87
CA GLN A 341 -21.39 -27.28 -19.28
C GLN A 341 -21.16 -27.02 -17.78
N ILE A 342 -21.42 -25.81 -17.31
CA ILE A 342 -21.23 -25.43 -15.89
C ILE A 342 -22.32 -26.06 -14.99
N LYS A 343 -23.50 -26.40 -15.53
CA LYS A 343 -24.60 -27.08 -14.81
C LYS A 343 -25.09 -26.35 -13.55
N VAL A 344 -25.11 -25.01 -13.58
CA VAL A 344 -25.49 -24.15 -12.43
C VAL A 344 -26.95 -23.71 -12.38
N VAL A 345 -27.77 -24.01 -13.39
CA VAL A 345 -29.16 -23.49 -13.50
C VAL A 345 -29.99 -23.73 -12.23
N ARG A 346 -29.98 -24.96 -11.70
CA ARG A 346 -30.70 -25.28 -10.45
C ARG A 346 -30.14 -24.51 -9.25
N ARG A 347 -28.82 -24.29 -9.21
CA ARG A 347 -28.14 -23.58 -8.13
C ARG A 347 -28.46 -22.09 -8.12
N ILE A 348 -28.69 -21.48 -9.29
CA ILE A 348 -29.17 -20.10 -9.38
C ILE A 348 -30.57 -19.96 -8.74
N GLY A 349 -31.46 -20.93 -8.96
CA GLY A 349 -32.76 -20.97 -8.28
C GLY A 349 -32.62 -21.08 -6.75
N ASN A 350 -31.74 -21.97 -6.28
CA ASN A 350 -31.45 -22.09 -4.85
C ASN A 350 -30.87 -20.79 -4.26
N LEU A 351 -30.04 -20.06 -5.01
CA LEU A 351 -29.50 -18.77 -4.59
C LEU A 351 -30.61 -17.72 -4.44
N LEU A 352 -31.58 -17.68 -5.35
CA LEU A 352 -32.72 -16.76 -5.25
C LEU A 352 -33.55 -17.04 -4.00
N GLU A 353 -33.86 -18.31 -3.74
CA GLU A 353 -34.57 -18.72 -2.51
C GLU A 353 -33.77 -18.36 -1.25
N TYR A 354 -32.46 -18.61 -1.26
CA TYR A 354 -31.56 -18.27 -0.16
C TYR A 354 -31.52 -16.77 0.12
N ALA A 355 -31.31 -15.96 -0.92
CA ALA A 355 -31.26 -14.49 -0.80
C ALA A 355 -32.56 -13.91 -0.27
N TYR A 356 -33.70 -14.42 -0.74
CA TYR A 356 -35.02 -14.02 -0.24
C TYR A 356 -35.23 -14.44 1.23
N ALA A 357 -34.87 -15.68 1.59
CA ALA A 357 -35.04 -16.18 2.96
C ALA A 357 -34.12 -15.50 3.98
N LYS A 358 -32.99 -14.93 3.52
CA LYS A 358 -31.99 -14.24 4.34
C LYS A 358 -32.09 -12.71 4.29
N ASP A 359 -33.09 -12.17 3.61
CA ASP A 359 -33.30 -10.73 3.45
C ASP A 359 -32.09 -10.00 2.83
N MET A 360 -31.43 -10.68 1.88
CA MET A 360 -30.25 -10.16 1.17
C MET A 360 -30.71 -9.29 -0.01
N GLU A 361 -31.25 -8.10 0.27
CA GLU A 361 -31.86 -7.22 -0.75
C GLU A 361 -30.94 -6.96 -1.95
N ASP A 362 -29.66 -6.67 -1.69
CA ASP A 362 -28.64 -6.39 -2.72
C ASP A 362 -28.41 -7.55 -3.70
N PHE A 363 -28.79 -8.78 -3.34
CA PHE A 363 -28.64 -9.96 -4.19
C PHE A 363 -29.85 -10.21 -5.09
N LEU A 364 -31.03 -9.70 -4.74
CA LEU A 364 -32.27 -10.05 -5.43
C LEU A 364 -32.25 -9.59 -6.88
N GLU A 365 -31.93 -8.33 -7.15
CA GLU A 365 -31.88 -7.78 -8.51
C GLU A 365 -30.81 -8.50 -9.38
N PRO A 366 -29.53 -8.64 -8.96
CA PRO A 366 -28.55 -9.39 -9.73
C PRO A 366 -28.93 -10.84 -10.00
N THR A 367 -29.54 -11.52 -9.02
CA THR A 367 -29.93 -12.93 -9.14
C THR A 367 -31.10 -13.10 -10.11
N LEU A 368 -32.12 -12.23 -10.05
CA LEU A 368 -33.22 -12.22 -11.01
C LEU A 368 -32.73 -11.89 -12.43
N GLY A 369 -31.82 -10.92 -12.55
CA GLY A 369 -31.12 -10.63 -13.79
C GLY A 369 -30.43 -11.88 -14.35
N LEU A 370 -29.73 -12.64 -13.49
CA LEU A 370 -29.00 -13.85 -13.88
C LEU A 370 -29.96 -14.94 -14.37
N CYS A 371 -31.08 -15.15 -13.68
CA CYS A 371 -32.15 -16.04 -14.13
C CYS A 371 -32.62 -15.66 -15.55
N ARG A 372 -32.92 -14.37 -15.76
CA ARG A 372 -33.36 -13.86 -17.07
C ARG A 372 -32.30 -14.07 -18.14
N ALA A 373 -31.03 -13.79 -17.84
CA ALA A 373 -29.92 -13.96 -18.78
C ALA A 373 -29.78 -15.43 -19.22
N PHE A 374 -29.83 -16.38 -18.29
CA PHE A 374 -29.79 -17.81 -18.62
C PHE A 374 -30.96 -18.26 -19.48
N LEU A 375 -32.19 -17.79 -19.20
CA LEU A 375 -33.36 -18.12 -20.01
C LEU A 375 -33.21 -17.61 -21.45
N LEU A 376 -32.77 -16.37 -21.62
CA LEU A 376 -32.56 -15.77 -22.94
C LEU A 376 -31.42 -16.45 -23.70
N THR A 377 -30.29 -16.69 -23.06
CA THR A 377 -29.09 -17.22 -23.72
C THR A 377 -29.23 -18.70 -24.10
N LEU A 378 -29.95 -19.51 -23.28
CA LEU A 378 -30.25 -20.90 -23.62
C LEU A 378 -31.34 -21.03 -24.69
N SER A 379 -32.23 -20.04 -24.83
CA SER A 379 -33.27 -20.01 -25.87
C SER A 379 -32.77 -19.62 -27.28
N ARG A 380 -31.49 -19.24 -27.42
CA ARG A 380 -30.86 -18.93 -28.71
C ARG A 380 -30.36 -20.16 -29.49
N GLN A 381 -30.56 -21.36 -28.93
CA GLN A 381 -30.40 -22.63 -29.65
C GLN A 381 -31.63 -22.92 -30.50
#